data_AF-A0A1M3J6W6-F1
#
_entry.id   AF-A0A1M3J6W6-F1
#
_cell.length_a   1.000
_cell.length_b   1.000
_cell.length_c   1.000
_cell.angle_alpha   90.00
_cell.angle_beta   90.00
_cell.angle_gamma   90.00
#
_symmetry.space_group_name_H-M   'P 1'
#
loop_
_entity.id
_entity.type
_entity.pdbx_description
1 polymer ?
#
loop_
_entity_poly.entity_id
_entity_poly.type
_entity_poly.pdbx_seq_one_letter_code
_entity_poly.pdbx_strand_id
1 'polypeptide(L)'
;MNDRPKLTIKKPLSPEKQFQLSQGLQYRTLNVPKKLSAKEQEHLMQDAQKKKREGIKTALGWLYEKFPACFNPKDLKPLKLKIDKDLYLLLKQEGAPSKSQLRDALAYYTRNIDYLKTVINGKHRYDLEGQQMQEITQDQIDFAQEKLEKILQAIKGKKSHKK
;
A
#
# COMPACT_ATOMS: atom_id res chain seq x y z
N MET A 1 -24.59 -21.57 52.46
CA MET A 1 -23.27 -22.20 52.64
C MET A 1 -22.97 -22.95 51.36
N ASN A 2 -22.14 -22.38 50.47
CA ASN A 2 -21.78 -23.05 49.21
C ASN A 2 -20.36 -23.58 49.34
N ASP A 3 -20.26 -24.89 49.60
CA ASP A 3 -19.05 -25.68 49.54
C ASP A 3 -18.46 -25.66 48.12
N ARG A 4 -17.28 -25.03 47.96
CA ARG A 4 -16.45 -25.21 46.77
C ARG A 4 -15.61 -26.47 46.96
N PRO A 5 -15.64 -27.44 46.04
CA PRO A 5 -14.81 -28.64 46.14
C PRO A 5 -13.32 -28.25 46.00
N LYS A 6 -12.52 -28.61 47.01
CA LYS A 6 -11.06 -28.44 46.98
C LYS A 6 -10.46 -29.39 45.94
N LEU A 7 -9.98 -28.87 44.81
CA LEU A 7 -9.19 -29.64 43.85
C LEU A 7 -7.88 -30.09 44.52
N THR A 8 -7.86 -31.33 44.98
CA THR A 8 -6.67 -31.95 45.53
C THR A 8 -5.94 -32.63 44.37
N ILE A 9 -4.82 -32.06 43.92
CA ILE A 9 -4.02 -32.62 42.82
C ILE A 9 -3.27 -33.85 43.36
N LYS A 10 -3.86 -35.05 43.23
CA LYS A 10 -3.22 -36.32 43.59
C LYS A 10 -2.28 -36.79 42.48
N LYS A 11 -1.13 -36.13 42.33
CA LYS A 11 0.19 -36.66 41.92
C LYS A 11 1.11 -35.48 41.54
N PRO A 12 2.32 -35.36 42.11
CA PRO A 12 3.28 -34.39 41.60
C PRO A 12 3.60 -34.71 40.13
N LEU A 13 3.74 -33.66 39.33
CA LEU A 13 4.05 -33.76 37.90
C LEU A 13 5.33 -34.60 37.73
N SER A 14 5.31 -35.59 36.81
CA SER A 14 6.46 -36.48 36.55
C SER A 14 7.75 -35.65 36.35
N PRO A 15 8.92 -36.09 36.88
CA PRO A 15 10.20 -35.40 36.71
C PRO A 15 10.49 -35.05 35.24
N GLU A 16 10.08 -35.93 34.32
CA GLU A 16 10.19 -35.72 32.87
C GLU A 16 9.33 -34.56 32.37
N LYS A 17 8.09 -34.43 32.86
CA LYS A 17 7.21 -33.30 32.52
C LYS A 17 7.70 -32.00 33.17
N GLN A 18 8.29 -32.06 34.36
CA GLN A 18 8.95 -30.90 34.98
C GLN A 18 10.19 -30.47 34.19
N PHE A 19 10.98 -31.42 33.69
CA PHE A 19 12.13 -31.17 32.83
C PHE A 19 11.72 -30.63 31.44
N GLN A 20 10.65 -31.16 30.86
CA GLN A 20 10.11 -30.66 29.58
C GLN A 20 9.57 -29.23 29.72
N LEU A 21 8.95 -28.89 30.84
CA LEU A 21 8.51 -27.52 31.14
C LEU A 21 9.67 -26.57 31.48
N SER A 22 10.76 -27.06 32.07
CA SER A 22 11.94 -26.23 32.32
C SER A 22 12.72 -25.97 31.03
N GLN A 23 12.90 -26.96 30.16
CA GLN A 23 13.30 -26.83 28.73
C GLN A 23 12.40 -25.81 28.04
N GLY A 24 11.09 -25.99 28.25
CA GLY A 24 9.99 -25.05 28.06
C GLY A 24 10.29 -23.56 28.13
N LEU A 25 10.78 -23.19 29.30
CA LEU A 25 10.92 -21.80 29.70
C LEU A 25 12.26 -21.22 29.23
N GLN A 26 13.32 -22.03 29.16
CA GLN A 26 14.65 -21.60 28.71
C GLN A 26 14.71 -21.26 27.20
N TYR A 27 13.95 -21.94 26.32
CA TYR A 27 13.88 -21.53 24.91
C TYR A 27 13.07 -20.25 24.68
N ARG A 28 12.17 -19.91 25.61
CA ARG A 28 11.39 -18.66 25.54
C ARG A 28 12.21 -17.44 25.97
N THR A 29 13.21 -17.62 26.82
CA THR A 29 14.09 -16.52 27.29
C THR A 29 15.25 -16.22 26.34
N LEU A 30 15.64 -17.16 25.46
CA LEU A 30 16.75 -16.97 24.51
C LEU A 30 16.35 -16.31 23.18
N ASN A 31 15.05 -16.19 22.89
CA ASN A 31 14.52 -15.59 21.65
C ASN A 31 13.68 -14.33 21.91
N VAL A 32 14.12 -13.47 22.83
CA VAL A 32 13.68 -12.08 22.82
C VAL A 32 14.41 -11.39 21.66
N PRO A 33 13.72 -10.91 20.61
CA PRO A 33 14.38 -10.10 19.60
C PRO A 33 15.03 -8.93 20.31
N LYS A 34 16.36 -8.83 20.20
CA LYS A 34 17.16 -7.69 20.66
C LYS A 34 16.38 -6.44 20.24
N LYS A 35 15.87 -5.64 21.20
CA LYS A 35 15.15 -4.40 20.87
C LYS A 35 16.07 -3.59 19.94
N LEU A 36 15.72 -3.52 18.65
CA LEU A 36 16.48 -2.73 17.69
C LEU A 36 16.56 -1.31 18.24
N SER A 37 17.75 -0.71 18.20
CA SER A 37 17.95 0.68 18.59
C SER A 37 17.05 1.59 17.76
N ALA A 38 16.57 2.70 18.35
CA ALA A 38 15.71 3.66 17.64
C ALA A 38 16.34 4.13 16.31
N LYS A 39 17.67 4.27 16.26
CA LYS A 39 18.40 4.61 15.02
C LYS A 39 18.35 3.51 13.96
N GLU A 40 18.44 2.24 14.37
CA GLU A 40 18.35 1.10 13.45
C GLU A 40 16.93 0.96 12.89
N GLN A 41 15.91 1.19 13.72
CA GLN A 41 14.51 1.19 13.30
C GLN A 41 14.22 2.32 12.30
N GLU A 42 14.74 3.52 12.52
CA GLU A 42 14.58 4.65 11.60
C GLU A 42 15.25 4.39 10.25
N HIS A 43 16.50 3.89 10.24
CA HIS A 43 17.22 3.57 9.02
C HIS A 43 16.51 2.51 8.16
N LEU A 44 16.04 1.43 8.80
CA LEU A 44 15.25 0.39 8.12
C LEU A 44 13.94 0.96 7.52
N MET A 45 13.29 1.89 8.21
CA MET A 45 12.08 2.54 7.70
C MET A 45 12.38 3.44 6.49
N GLN A 46 13.49 4.18 6.52
CA GLN A 46 13.93 5.01 5.40
C GLN A 46 14.29 4.16 4.17
N ASP A 47 15.01 3.04 4.36
CA ASP A 47 15.35 2.12 3.30
C ASP A 47 14.12 1.45 2.68
N ALA A 48 13.17 1.04 3.52
CA ALA A 48 11.90 0.49 3.05
C ALA A 48 11.12 1.52 2.22
N GLN A 49 11.09 2.78 2.65
CA GLN A 49 10.47 3.86 1.88
C GLN A 49 11.19 4.11 0.55
N LYS A 50 12.53 4.07 0.53
CA LYS A 50 13.33 4.23 -0.69
C LYS A 50 13.02 3.10 -1.68
N LYS A 51 13.07 1.84 -1.24
CA LYS A 51 12.70 0.67 -2.05
C LYS A 51 11.28 0.76 -2.59
N LYS A 52 10.34 1.24 -1.77
CA LYS A 52 8.95 1.49 -2.22
C LYS A 52 8.88 2.53 -3.34
N ARG A 53 9.59 3.67 -3.19
CA ARG A 53 9.64 4.72 -4.22
C ARG A 53 10.28 4.22 -5.51
N GLU A 54 11.33 3.42 -5.42
CA GLU A 54 11.97 2.77 -6.57
C GLU A 54 10.99 1.82 -7.27
N GLY A 55 10.29 0.98 -6.51
CA GLY A 55 9.26 0.08 -7.05
C GLY A 55 8.11 0.82 -7.77
N ILE A 56 7.68 1.97 -7.25
CA ILE A 56 6.69 2.83 -7.91
C ILE A 56 7.23 3.35 -9.24
N LYS A 57 8.48 3.85 -9.27
CA LYS A 57 9.11 4.35 -10.50
C LYS A 57 9.24 3.27 -11.56
N THR A 58 9.70 2.08 -11.18
CA THR A 58 9.82 0.94 -12.09
C THR A 58 8.47 0.53 -12.66
N ALA A 59 7.43 0.45 -11.83
CA ALA A 59 6.09 0.10 -12.29
C ALA A 59 5.48 1.16 -13.21
N LEU A 60 5.70 2.46 -12.94
CA LEU A 60 5.27 3.54 -13.84
C LEU A 60 6.02 3.51 -15.17
N GLY A 61 7.34 3.27 -15.15
CA GLY A 61 8.13 3.12 -16.37
C GLY A 61 7.57 2.02 -17.27
N TRP A 62 7.32 0.85 -16.70
CA TRP A 62 6.71 -0.27 -17.42
C TRP A 62 5.33 0.08 -17.99
N LEU A 63 4.48 0.81 -17.24
CA LEU A 63 3.18 1.26 -17.72
C LEU A 63 3.29 2.22 -18.91
N TYR A 64 4.25 3.16 -18.88
CA TYR A 64 4.48 4.10 -19.98
C TYR A 64 4.99 3.41 -21.24
N GLU A 65 5.83 2.38 -21.09
CA GLU A 65 6.37 1.62 -22.21
C GLU A 65 5.33 0.68 -22.83
N LYS A 66 4.53 0.00 -22.01
CA LYS A 66 3.56 -1.00 -22.50
C LYS A 66 2.23 -0.40 -22.93
N PHE A 67 1.80 0.69 -22.31
CA PHE A 67 0.49 1.30 -22.55
C PHE A 67 0.58 2.81 -22.80
N PRO A 68 1.36 3.27 -23.79
CA PRO A 68 1.58 4.70 -24.05
C PRO A 68 0.31 5.46 -24.45
N ALA A 69 -0.69 4.75 -25.00
CA ALA A 69 -1.97 5.34 -25.39
C ALA A 69 -2.78 5.83 -24.17
N CYS A 70 -2.66 5.13 -23.04
CA CYS A 70 -3.40 5.39 -21.80
C CYS A 70 -2.53 6.13 -20.77
N PHE A 71 -1.30 5.65 -20.55
CA PHE A 71 -0.37 6.20 -19.58
C PHE A 71 0.68 7.04 -20.29
N ASN A 72 0.56 8.36 -20.17
CA ASN A 72 1.56 9.30 -20.67
C ASN A 72 1.89 10.33 -19.58
N PRO A 73 3.17 10.56 -19.24
CA PRO A 73 3.55 11.54 -18.22
C PRO A 73 3.28 13.00 -18.62
N LYS A 74 3.14 13.30 -19.92
CA LYS A 74 2.86 14.65 -20.43
C LYS A 74 1.37 14.90 -20.65
N ASP A 75 0.62 13.85 -20.98
CA ASP A 75 -0.82 13.90 -21.28
C ASP A 75 -1.56 12.88 -20.43
N LEU A 76 -1.92 13.27 -19.21
CA LEU A 76 -2.57 12.39 -18.25
C LEU A 76 -4.04 12.19 -18.61
N LYS A 77 -4.46 10.96 -18.91
CA LYS A 77 -5.86 10.66 -19.27
C LYS A 77 -6.63 10.07 -18.09
N PRO A 78 -7.95 10.35 -17.96
CA PRO A 78 -8.79 9.69 -16.97
C PRO A 78 -8.83 8.18 -17.20
N LEU A 79 -8.36 7.40 -16.24
CA LEU A 79 -8.26 5.94 -16.38
C LEU A 79 -9.63 5.26 -16.23
N LYS A 80 -9.86 4.16 -16.94
CA LYS A 80 -11.01 3.26 -16.74
C LYS A 80 -11.12 2.81 -15.28
N LEU A 81 -12.34 2.65 -14.77
CA LEU A 81 -12.55 2.06 -13.44
C LEU A 81 -12.09 0.60 -13.42
N LYS A 82 -11.45 0.19 -12.33
CA LYS A 82 -10.93 -1.17 -12.13
C LYS A 82 -9.85 -1.58 -13.15
N ILE A 83 -9.12 -0.61 -13.71
CA ILE A 83 -8.01 -0.86 -14.66
C ILE A 83 -6.88 -1.73 -14.06
N ASP A 84 -6.77 -1.77 -12.73
CA ASP A 84 -5.87 -2.66 -12.00
C ASP A 84 -6.15 -4.14 -12.30
N LYS A 85 -7.42 -4.52 -12.46
CA LYS A 85 -7.79 -5.91 -12.79
C LYS A 85 -7.35 -6.29 -14.19
N ASP A 86 -7.55 -5.39 -15.15
CA ASP A 86 -7.14 -5.57 -16.54
C ASP A 86 -5.61 -5.73 -16.60
N LEU A 87 -4.88 -4.86 -15.87
CA LEU A 87 -3.42 -4.93 -15.76
C LEU A 87 -2.94 -6.22 -15.06
N TYR A 88 -3.63 -6.71 -14.04
CA TYR A 88 -3.25 -7.95 -13.35
C TYR A 88 -3.28 -9.19 -14.25
N LEU A 89 -4.09 -9.17 -15.30
CA LEU A 89 -4.14 -10.26 -16.27
C LEU A 89 -2.87 -10.28 -17.15
N LEU A 90 -2.28 -9.10 -17.37
CA LEU A 90 -1.09 -8.87 -18.19
C LEU A 90 0.22 -9.05 -17.40
N LEU A 91 0.15 -9.10 -16.07
CA LEU A 91 1.31 -9.36 -15.19
C LEU A 91 1.93 -10.76 -15.35
N LYS A 92 1.35 -11.64 -16.18
CA LYS A 92 1.94 -12.95 -16.51
C LYS A 92 3.14 -12.83 -17.47
N GLN A 93 3.38 -11.66 -18.06
CA GLN A 93 4.50 -11.41 -18.96
C GLN A 93 5.81 -11.22 -18.19
N GLU A 94 6.91 -11.69 -18.77
CA GLU A 94 8.25 -11.45 -18.21
C GLU A 94 8.56 -9.95 -18.14
N GLY A 95 9.14 -9.50 -17.02
CA GLY A 95 9.48 -8.11 -16.77
C GLY A 95 8.34 -7.23 -16.21
N ALA A 96 7.17 -7.81 -15.91
CA ALA A 96 6.07 -7.06 -15.30
C ALA A 96 6.31 -6.77 -13.80
N PRO A 97 5.87 -5.60 -13.28
CA PRO A 97 6.02 -5.26 -11.87
C PRO A 97 5.12 -6.13 -10.98
N SER A 98 5.45 -6.20 -9.68
CA SER A 98 4.58 -6.91 -8.73
C SER A 98 3.22 -6.21 -8.57
N LYS A 99 2.17 -6.98 -8.20
CA LYS A 99 0.82 -6.44 -7.94
C LYS A 99 0.79 -5.28 -6.94
N SER A 100 1.64 -5.36 -5.91
CA SER A 100 1.74 -4.30 -4.90
C SER A 100 2.36 -3.03 -5.48
N GLN A 101 3.48 -3.16 -6.20
CA GLN A 101 4.12 -2.02 -6.87
C GLN A 101 3.18 -1.36 -7.88
N LEU A 102 2.41 -2.16 -8.62
CA LEU A 102 1.42 -1.65 -9.56
C LEU A 102 0.31 -0.85 -8.86
N ARG A 103 -0.21 -1.36 -7.74
CA ARG A 103 -1.21 -0.64 -6.94
C ARG A 103 -0.65 0.68 -6.39
N ASP A 104 0.57 0.64 -5.86
CA ASP A 104 1.24 1.84 -5.34
C ASP A 104 1.49 2.86 -6.47
N ALA A 105 1.87 2.41 -7.66
CA ALA A 105 2.06 3.24 -8.85
C ALA A 105 0.76 3.89 -9.32
N LEU A 106 -0.34 3.14 -9.43
CA LEU A 106 -1.66 3.66 -9.77
C LEU A 106 -2.17 4.65 -8.72
N ALA A 107 -1.98 4.35 -7.43
CA ALA A 107 -2.33 5.26 -6.35
C ALA A 107 -1.52 6.57 -6.41
N TYR A 108 -0.24 6.49 -6.76
CA TYR A 108 0.60 7.66 -6.98
C TYR A 108 0.13 8.48 -8.19
N TYR A 109 -0.10 7.83 -9.33
CA TYR A 109 -0.52 8.46 -10.58
C TYR A 109 -1.84 9.22 -10.43
N THR A 110 -2.85 8.56 -9.83
CA THR A 110 -4.20 9.12 -9.65
C THR A 110 -4.31 10.18 -8.56
N ARG A 111 -3.30 10.32 -7.70
CA ARG A 111 -3.23 11.40 -6.68
C ARG A 111 -2.55 12.66 -7.19
N ASN A 112 -2.03 12.65 -8.42
CA ASN A 112 -1.44 13.84 -9.02
C ASN A 112 -2.52 14.90 -9.27
N ILE A 113 -2.19 16.16 -9.01
CA ILE A 113 -3.01 17.33 -9.30
C ILE A 113 -3.44 17.37 -10.77
N ASP A 114 -2.50 17.13 -11.69
CA ASP A 114 -2.80 17.22 -13.12
C ASP A 114 -3.73 16.09 -13.58
N TYR A 115 -3.61 14.91 -12.97
CA TYR A 115 -4.57 13.83 -13.19
C TYR A 115 -5.98 14.20 -12.70
N LEU A 116 -6.10 14.78 -11.50
CA LEU A 116 -7.40 15.19 -10.98
C LEU A 116 -8.05 16.25 -11.89
N LYS A 117 -7.26 17.20 -12.41
CA LYS A 117 -7.75 18.18 -13.39
C LYS A 117 -8.26 17.53 -14.68
N THR A 118 -7.59 16.49 -15.17
CA THR A 118 -8.04 15.81 -16.39
C THR A 118 -9.32 15.02 -16.18
N VAL A 119 -9.55 14.49 -14.97
CA VAL A 119 -10.84 13.89 -14.60
C VAL A 119 -11.94 14.95 -14.53
N ILE A 120 -11.65 16.12 -13.96
CA ILE A 120 -12.62 17.23 -13.81
C ILE A 120 -13.05 17.79 -15.17
N ASN A 121 -12.10 17.98 -16.09
CA ASN A 121 -12.35 18.55 -17.42
C ASN A 121 -12.71 17.49 -18.47
N GLY A 122 -12.56 16.21 -18.13
CA GLY A 122 -12.76 15.08 -19.04
C GLY A 122 -14.23 14.68 -19.13
N LYS A 123 -14.60 14.08 -20.27
CA LYS A 123 -15.93 13.49 -20.48
C LYS A 123 -15.93 11.98 -20.37
N HIS A 124 -14.84 11.34 -20.78
CA HIS A 124 -14.72 9.89 -20.86
C HIS A 124 -13.44 9.40 -20.18
N ARG A 125 -13.51 8.15 -19.72
CA ARG A 125 -12.39 7.35 -19.23
C ARG A 125 -11.87 6.44 -20.33
N TYR A 126 -10.55 6.25 -20.31
CA TYR A 126 -9.80 5.52 -21.31
C TYR A 126 -9.27 4.21 -20.73
N ASP A 127 -9.35 3.14 -21.53
CA ASP A 127 -8.73 1.86 -21.20
C ASP A 127 -7.26 1.79 -21.61
N LEU A 128 -6.67 0.59 -21.49
CA LEU A 128 -5.26 0.32 -21.80
C LEU A 128 -4.91 0.54 -23.29
N GLU A 129 -5.89 0.39 -24.18
CA GLU A 129 -5.72 0.59 -25.62
C GLU A 129 -5.98 2.05 -26.03
N GLY A 130 -6.45 2.88 -25.09
CA GLY A 130 -6.78 4.28 -25.33
C GLY A 130 -8.19 4.47 -25.90
N GLN A 131 -9.07 3.47 -25.79
CA GLN A 131 -10.46 3.56 -26.21
C GLN A 131 -11.32 4.18 -25.11
N GLN A 132 -12.33 4.96 -25.52
CA GLN A 132 -13.31 5.55 -24.61
C GLN A 132 -14.29 4.46 -24.15
N MET A 133 -14.33 4.20 -22.84
CA MET A 133 -15.11 3.08 -22.30
C MET A 133 -16.25 3.52 -21.38
N GLN A 134 -16.05 4.59 -20.61
CA GLN A 134 -16.99 5.01 -19.58
C GLN A 134 -17.09 6.52 -19.54
N GLU A 135 -18.30 7.05 -19.44
CA GLU A 135 -18.51 8.46 -19.16
C GLU A 135 -18.17 8.79 -17.71
N ILE A 136 -17.66 10.00 -17.48
CA ILE A 136 -17.38 10.52 -16.15
C ILE A 136 -18.66 11.15 -15.62
N THR A 137 -19.19 10.61 -14.52
CA THR A 137 -20.39 11.14 -13.87
C THR A 137 -20.06 12.38 -13.03
N GLN A 138 -21.07 13.22 -12.78
CA GLN A 138 -20.90 14.43 -11.97
C GLN A 138 -20.35 14.12 -10.57
N ASP A 139 -20.83 13.06 -9.90
CA ASP A 139 -20.29 12.64 -8.60
C ASP A 139 -18.77 12.37 -8.61
N GLN A 140 -18.25 11.86 -9.73
CA GLN A 140 -16.82 11.58 -9.88
C GLN A 140 -16.03 12.87 -10.06
N ILE A 141 -16.60 13.86 -10.76
CA ILE A 141 -16.03 15.19 -10.93
C ILE A 141 -15.98 15.89 -9.58
N ASP A 142 -17.09 15.90 -8.84
CA ASP A 142 -17.20 16.54 -7.53
C ASP A 142 -16.19 15.93 -6.53
N PHE A 143 -16.07 14.61 -6.53
CA PHE A 143 -15.07 13.91 -5.71
C PHE A 143 -13.62 14.27 -6.11
N ALA A 144 -13.35 14.43 -7.41
CA ALA A 144 -12.04 14.84 -7.89
C ALA A 144 -11.71 16.30 -7.51
N GLN A 145 -12.71 17.19 -7.57
CA GLN A 145 -12.59 18.59 -7.13
C GLN A 145 -12.30 18.67 -5.64
N GLU A 146 -13.06 17.94 -4.81
CA GLU A 146 -12.86 17.92 -3.35
C GLU A 146 -11.44 17.43 -2.99
N LYS A 147 -10.97 16.38 -3.66
CA LYS A 147 -9.60 15.89 -3.48
C LYS A 147 -8.55 16.89 -3.90
N LEU A 148 -8.76 17.55 -5.05
CA LEU A 148 -7.84 18.56 -5.55
C LEU A 148 -7.70 19.71 -4.54
N GLU A 149 -8.82 20.20 -4.02
CA GLU A 149 -8.82 21.26 -3.02
C GLU A 149 -8.06 20.86 -1.75
N LYS A 150 -8.33 19.67 -1.20
CA LYS A 150 -7.62 19.13 -0.02
C LYS A 150 -6.11 19.06 -0.25
N ILE A 151 -5.67 18.65 -1.44
CA ILE A 151 -4.25 18.59 -1.79
C ILE A 151 -3.64 20.00 -1.85
N LEU A 152 -4.31 20.96 -2.49
CA LEU A 152 -3.84 22.34 -2.58
C LEU A 152 -3.76 23.02 -1.21
N GLN A 153 -4.75 22.81 -0.35
CA GLN A 153 -4.75 23.29 1.03
C GLN A 153 -3.57 22.70 1.83
N ALA A 154 -3.32 21.39 1.72
CA ALA A 154 -2.19 20.74 2.39
C ALA A 154 -0.83 21.30 1.91
N ILE A 155 -0.71 21.63 0.61
CA ILE A 155 0.50 22.26 0.06
C ILE A 155 0.66 23.69 0.61
N LYS A 156 -0.42 24.47 0.68
CA LYS A 156 -0.40 25.83 1.23
C LYS A 156 0.01 25.84 2.70
N GLY A 157 -0.58 24.97 3.52
CA GLY A 157 -0.25 24.87 4.96
C GLY A 157 1.23 24.53 5.21
N LYS A 158 1.82 23.64 4.40
CA LYS A 158 3.25 23.30 4.48
C LYS A 158 4.17 24.46 4.11
N LYS A 159 3.77 25.33 3.17
CA LYS A 159 4.55 26.52 2.80
C LYS A 159 4.52 27.58 3.91
N SER A 160 3.39 27.72 4.61
CA SER A 160 3.24 28.67 5.72
C SER A 160 4.04 28.30 6.96
N HIS A 161 4.24 27.01 7.24
CA HIS A 161 4.97 26.54 8.42
C HIS A 161 6.50 26.53 8.26
N LYS A 162 7.02 26.86 7.07
CA LYS A 162 8.46 26.89 6.77
C LYS A 162 9.00 28.32 6.61
N LYS A 163 8.22 29.33 7.00
CA LYS A 163 8.59 30.74 7.00
C LYS A 163 8.88 31.22 8.42
#